data_AF-A0A932UPW0-F1
#
_entry.id   AF-A0A932UPW0-F1
#
_cell.length_a   1.000
_cell.length_b   1.000
_cell.length_c   1.000
_cell.angle_alpha   90.00
_cell.angle_beta   90.00
_cell.angle_gamma   90.00
#
_symmetry.space_group_name_H-M   'P 1'
#
loop_
_entity.id
_entity.type
_entity.pdbx_description
1 polymer ?
#
loop_
_entity_poly.entity_id
_entity_poly.type
_entity_poly.pdbx_seq_one_letter_code
_entity_poly.pdbx_strand_id
1 'polypeptide(L)' 'MDLLERDFRRYVCQTSDEPFGIVVERTEGCSIIARDGKRYLDFLAGIGV' A
#
# COMPACT_ATOMS: atom_id res chain seq x y z
N MET A 1 3.23 7.67 -14.71
CA MET A 1 2.88 7.96 -13.31
C MET A 1 1.49 8.57 -13.32
N ASP A 2 0.54 7.99 -12.60
CA ASP A 2 -0.82 8.54 -12.56
C ASP A 2 -0.85 9.85 -11.74
N LEU A 3 -1.91 10.66 -11.88
CA LEU A 3 -2.03 11.96 -11.19
C LEU A 3 -2.10 11.79 -9.67
N LEU A 4 -2.77 10.76 -9.16
CA LEU A 4 -2.93 10.46 -7.75
C LEU A 4 -1.60 9.99 -7.12
N GLU A 5 -0.85 9.13 -7.80
CA GLU A 5 0.46 8.66 -7.37
C GLU A 5 1.43 9.84 -7.23
N ARG A 6 1.43 10.76 -8.21
CA ARG A 6 2.27 11.95 -8.17
C ARG A 6 1.91 12.84 -6.99
N ASP A 7 0.63 13.07 -6.78
CA ASP A 7 0.14 13.94 -5.72
C ASP A 7 0.39 13.31 -4.34
N PHE A 8 0.26 11.97 -4.21
CA PHE A 8 0.63 11.23 -3.00
C PHE A 8 2.10 11.47 -2.62
N ARG A 9 3.03 11.31 -3.57
CA ARG A 9 4.47 11.52 -3.31
C ARG A 9 4.81 12.98 -3.01
N ARG A 10 4.00 13.93 -3.47
CA ARG A 10 4.22 15.36 -3.24
C ARG A 10 3.65 15.84 -1.90
N TYR A 11 2.48 15.36 -1.52
CA TYR A 11 1.71 15.91 -0.40
C TYR A 11 1.69 15.01 0.84
N VAL A 12 2.07 13.73 0.74
CA VAL A 12 2.19 12.82 1.89
C VAL A 12 3.66 12.65 2.26
N CYS A 13 3.99 12.88 3.55
CA CYS A 13 5.34 12.67 4.06
C CYS A 13 5.75 11.20 3.91
N GLN A 14 6.93 10.95 3.34
CA GLN A 14 7.48 9.61 3.21
C GLN A 14 8.17 9.23 4.52
N THR A 15 7.66 8.22 5.21
CA THR A 15 8.11 7.82 6.56
C THR A 15 9.03 6.61 6.59
N SER A 16 9.40 6.09 5.41
CA SER A 16 10.32 4.97 5.24
C SER A 16 11.24 5.28 4.06
N ASP A 17 12.53 4.96 4.20
CA ASP A 17 13.52 5.12 3.13
C ASP A 17 13.27 4.14 1.97
N GLU A 18 12.62 3.01 2.25
CA GLU A 18 12.29 1.95 1.29
C GLU A 18 10.82 1.51 1.46
N PRO A 19 9.84 2.36 1.09
CA PRO A 19 8.45 2.02 1.25
C PRO A 19 8.06 0.86 0.33
N PHE A 20 7.37 -0.14 0.88
CA PHE A 20 6.96 -1.32 0.11
C PHE A 20 5.94 -0.99 -1.01
N GLY A 21 5.27 0.16 -0.93
CA GLY A 21 4.58 0.78 -2.06
C GLY A 21 3.39 0.01 -2.63
N ILE A 22 2.70 -0.80 -1.82
CA ILE A 22 1.56 -1.61 -2.29
C ILE A 22 0.38 -0.72 -2.67
N VAL A 23 -0.07 -0.81 -3.93
CA VAL A 23 -1.34 -0.25 -4.36
C VAL A 23 -2.43 -1.32 -4.20
N VAL A 24 -3.18 -1.22 -3.11
CA VAL A 24 -4.21 -2.20 -2.74
C VAL A 24 -5.42 -2.09 -3.68
N GLU A 25 -5.89 -3.23 -4.18
CA GLU A 25 -7.14 -3.34 -4.94
C GLU A 25 -8.30 -3.77 -4.04
N ARG A 26 -8.09 -4.83 -3.24
CA ARG A 26 -9.05 -5.32 -2.25
C ARG A 26 -8.37 -6.11 -1.14
N THR A 27 -9.10 -6.38 -0.06
CA THR A 27 -8.65 -7.24 1.05
C THR A 27 -9.72 -8.28 1.39
N GLU A 28 -9.28 -9.43 1.92
CA GLU A 28 -10.15 -10.49 2.43
C GLU A 28 -9.44 -11.23 3.57
N GLY A 29 -10.03 -11.23 4.77
CA GLY A 29 -9.39 -11.77 5.97
C GLY A 29 -8.01 -11.14 6.20
N CYS A 30 -6.97 -11.97 6.36
CA CYS A 30 -5.57 -11.52 6.48
C CYS A 30 -4.85 -11.44 5.13
N SER A 31 -5.56 -11.27 4.01
CA SER A 31 -4.95 -11.20 2.67
C SER A 31 -5.18 -9.84 2.01
N ILE A 32 -4.11 -9.31 1.43
CA ILE A 32 -4.13 -8.12 0.57
C ILE A 32 -3.95 -8.56 -0.88
N ILE A 33 -4.81 -8.09 -1.77
CA ILE A 33 -4.67 -8.27 -3.22
C ILE A 33 -4.32 -6.91 -3.82
N ALA A 34 -3.14 -6.82 -4.43
CA ALA A 34 -2.63 -5.61 -5.06
C ALA A 34 -3.06 -5.51 -6.53
N ARG A 35 -3.06 -4.29 -7.08
CA ARG A 35 -3.40 -4.04 -8.49
C ARG A 35 -2.44 -4.69 -9.50
N ASP A 36 -1.24 -5.07 -9.06
CA ASP A 36 -0.30 -5.84 -9.89
C ASP A 36 -0.59 -7.36 -9.87
N GLY A 37 -1.67 -7.78 -9.21
CA GLY A 37 -2.11 -9.17 -9.10
C GLY A 37 -1.43 -9.95 -7.97
N LYS A 38 -0.48 -9.36 -7.25
CA LYS A 38 0.18 -10.05 -6.13
C LYS A 38 -0.74 -10.14 -4.92
N ARG A 39 -0.63 -11.27 -4.21
CA ARG A 39 -1.30 -11.53 -2.94
C ARG A 39 -0.27 -11.51 -1.82
N TYR A 40 -0.56 -10.75 -0.77
CA TYR A 40 0.27 -10.67 0.44
C TYR A 40 -0.51 -11.20 1.65
N LEU A 41 0.18 -11.95 2.51
CA LEU A 41 -0.32 -12.27 3.84
C LEU A 41 -0.04 -11.06 4.75
N ASP A 42 -1.08 -10.52 5.35
CA ASP A 42 -1.02 -9.31 6.16
C ASP A 42 -0.66 -9.64 7.61
N PHE A 43 0.56 -9.27 8.00
CA PHE A 43 1.03 -9.28 9.39
C PHE A 43 1.06 -7.87 10.01
N LEU A 44 0.72 -6.84 9.23
CA LEU A 44 0.74 -5.45 9.68
C LEU A 44 -0.64 -5.00 10.19
N ALA A 45 -1.72 -5.55 9.63
CA ALA A 45 -3.11 -5.24 9.99
C ALA A 45 -3.40 -3.73 10.05
N GLY A 46 -2.72 -2.94 9.20
CA GLY A 46 -2.85 -1.48 9.17
C GLY A 46 -2.20 -0.72 10.33
N ILE A 47 -1.24 -1.31 11.05
CA ILE A 47 -0.72 -0.84 12.34
C ILE A 47 -1.86 -0.85 13.36
N GLY A 48 -2.19 -2.03 13.87
CA GLY A 48 -3.22 -2.21 14.89
C GLY A 48 -2.90 -1.41 16.14
N VAL A 49 -3.66 -0.32 16.35
CA VAL A 49 -3.77 0.36 17.65
C VAL A 49 -5.05 -0.11 18.32
#